data_AF-A0A7X5Q4F7-F1
#
_entry.id   AF-A0A7X5Q4F7-F1
#
_cell.length_a   1.000
_cell.length_b   1.000
_cell.length_c   1.000
_cell.angle_alpha   90.00
_cell.angle_beta   90.00
_cell.angle_gamma   90.00
#
_symmetry.space_group_name_H-M   'P 1'
#
loop_
_entity.id
_entity.type
_entity.pdbx_description
1 polymer ?
#
loop_
_entity_poly.entity_id
_entity_poly.type
_entity_poly.pdbx_seq_one_letter_code
_entity_poly.pdbx_strand_id
1 'polypeptide(L)'
;MTPSDLEKAYQDFSENFQESAPDGIIEIDLEALCEMGLVNKEDFDHEDPDEVTQYFQVLENPDKITLHNEKFAIWIVPKVIDEISTTHTYISQIHKDKFHLELVYANAGVYNTPKFILKVLQHFLIEVIDTDAIISSMGKKAR
;
A
#
# COMPACT_ATOMS: atom_id res chain seq x y z
N MET A 1 -9.33 -17.11 -1.90
CA MET A 1 -9.70 -15.71 -1.66
C MET A 1 -10.67 -15.24 -2.73
N THR A 2 -11.82 -14.68 -2.34
CA THR A 2 -12.86 -14.19 -3.24
C THR A 2 -12.97 -12.66 -3.17
N PRO A 3 -13.59 -11.98 -4.17
CA PRO A 3 -13.84 -10.53 -4.11
C PRO A 3 -14.60 -10.10 -2.86
N SER A 4 -15.52 -10.93 -2.36
CA SER A 4 -16.27 -10.64 -1.13
C SER A 4 -15.39 -10.67 0.12
N ASP A 5 -14.37 -11.54 0.16
CA ASP A 5 -13.42 -11.59 1.29
C ASP A 5 -12.57 -10.32 1.35
N LEU A 6 -12.11 -9.85 0.19
CA LEU A 6 -11.34 -8.60 0.05
C LEU A 6 -12.17 -7.38 0.47
N GLU A 7 -13.43 -7.32 0.05
CA GLU A 7 -14.33 -6.23 0.42
C GLU A 7 -14.58 -6.20 1.93
N LYS A 8 -14.84 -7.37 2.53
CA LYS A 8 -15.09 -7.47 3.97
C LYS A 8 -13.86 -7.03 4.77
N ALA A 9 -12.66 -7.46 4.38
CA ALA A 9 -11.43 -7.07 5.04
C ALA A 9 -11.21 -5.55 4.97
N TYR A 10 -11.44 -4.95 3.81
CA TYR A 10 -11.38 -3.49 3.66
C TYR A 10 -12.38 -2.76 4.58
N GLN A 11 -13.63 -3.23 4.62
CA GLN A 11 -14.65 -2.66 5.50
C GLN A 11 -14.21 -2.73 6.97
N ASP A 12 -13.78 -3.90 7.42
CA ASP A 12 -13.29 -4.11 8.79
C ASP A 12 -12.14 -3.15 9.13
N PHE A 13 -11.16 -2.98 8.23
CA PHE A 13 -10.06 -2.03 8.40
C PHE A 13 -10.50 -0.57 8.38
N SER A 14 -11.45 -0.22 7.53
CA SER A 14 -11.93 1.16 7.39
C SER A 14 -12.79 1.60 8.58
N GLU A 15 -13.56 0.68 9.17
CA GLU A 15 -14.43 0.93 10.32
C GLU A 15 -13.65 0.88 11.65
N ASN A 16 -12.71 -0.06 11.78
CA ASN A 16 -11.88 -0.26 12.97
C ASN A 16 -10.44 0.21 12.74
N PHE A 17 -10.28 1.34 12.05
CA PHE A 17 -8.98 1.84 11.60
C PHE A 17 -7.98 2.03 12.75
N GLN A 18 -8.42 2.59 13.88
CA GLN A 18 -7.55 2.83 15.03
C GLN A 18 -6.99 1.54 15.65
N GLU A 19 -7.72 0.43 15.55
CA GLU A 19 -7.26 -0.87 16.03
C GLU A 19 -6.36 -1.57 15.01
N SER A 20 -6.63 -1.35 13.72
CA SER A 20 -5.95 -2.02 12.61
C SER A 20 -4.66 -1.33 12.17
N ALA A 21 -4.56 -0.01 12.35
CA ALA A 21 -3.42 0.83 11.99
C ALA A 21 -3.10 1.78 13.16
N PRO A 22 -2.46 1.29 14.23
CA PRO A 22 -2.13 2.10 15.40
C PRO A 22 -1.17 3.25 15.06
N ASP A 23 -0.34 3.09 14.03
CA ASP A 23 0.59 4.12 13.54
C ASP A 23 -0.10 5.20 12.70
N GLY A 24 -1.39 5.04 12.40
CA GLY A 24 -2.19 6.01 11.67
C GLY A 24 -1.95 5.99 10.15
N ILE A 25 -2.14 7.14 9.52
CA ILE A 25 -1.98 7.35 8.08
C ILE A 25 -0.69 8.12 7.84
N ILE A 26 0.19 7.57 6.99
CA ILE A 26 1.41 8.25 6.56
C ILE A 26 1.03 9.26 5.47
N GLU A 27 1.23 10.56 5.73
CA GLU A 27 1.00 11.60 4.74
C GLU A 27 2.18 11.69 3.76
N ILE A 28 1.88 11.62 2.47
CA ILE A 28 2.89 11.74 1.42
C ILE A 28 2.97 13.18 0.93
N ASP A 29 4.02 13.87 1.37
CA ASP A 29 4.41 15.19 0.91
C ASP A 29 5.79 15.17 0.23
N LEU A 30 6.34 16.34 -0.08
CA LEU A 30 7.66 16.44 -0.70
C LEU A 30 8.77 15.90 0.20
N GLU A 31 8.68 16.13 1.51
CA GLU A 31 9.70 15.74 2.48
C GLU A 31 9.74 14.22 2.59
N ALA A 32 8.58 13.58 2.77
CA ALA A 32 8.43 12.13 2.77
C ALA A 32 8.98 11.50 1.49
N LEU A 33 8.64 12.05 0.32
CA LEU A 33 9.17 11.57 -0.95
C LEU A 33 10.70 11.72 -1.03
N CYS A 34 11.27 12.82 -0.50
CA CYS A 34 12.73 13.02 -0.48
C CYS A 34 13.41 11.99 0.44
N GLU A 35 12.86 11.76 1.63
CA GLU A 35 13.37 10.80 2.62
C GLU A 35 13.36 9.37 2.07
N MET A 36 12.30 9.00 1.34
CA MET A 36 12.19 7.72 0.63
C MET A 36 13.13 7.60 -0.59
N GLY A 37 13.84 8.67 -0.95
CA GLY A 37 14.68 8.71 -2.15
C GLY A 37 13.90 8.79 -3.46
N LEU A 38 12.58 9.02 -3.41
CA LEU A 38 11.66 8.99 -4.55
C LEU A 38 11.64 10.31 -5.35
N VAL A 39 12.44 11.32 -4.99
CA VAL A 39 12.49 12.64 -5.66
C VAL A 39 13.64 12.76 -6.69
N ASN A 40 14.62 11.85 -6.67
CA ASN A 40 15.79 11.94 -7.52
C ASN A 40 15.46 11.69 -9.00
N LYS A 41 15.82 12.66 -9.87
CA LYS A 41 15.54 12.62 -11.32
C LYS A 41 16.09 11.39 -12.04
N GLU A 42 17.17 10.82 -11.54
CA GLU A 42 17.85 9.67 -12.15
C GLU A 42 17.13 8.35 -11.85
N ASP A 43 16.46 8.21 -10.71
CA ASP A 43 15.61 7.04 -10.41
C ASP A 43 14.17 7.23 -10.93
N PHE A 44 13.84 8.43 -11.41
CA PHE A 44 12.48 8.78 -11.80
C PHE A 44 12.01 8.12 -13.10
N ASP A 45 12.95 7.78 -13.97
CA ASP A 45 12.72 7.29 -15.34
C ASP A 45 13.17 5.83 -15.54
N HIS A 46 13.77 5.18 -14.52
CA HIS A 46 14.42 3.88 -14.66
C HIS A 46 13.65 2.67 -14.12
N GLU A 47 12.70 2.87 -13.19
CA GLU A 47 11.79 1.81 -12.75
C GLU A 47 10.42 2.05 -13.36
N ASP A 48 9.98 1.12 -14.20
CA ASP A 48 8.66 1.15 -14.80
C ASP A 48 7.65 0.74 -13.72
N PRO A 49 6.78 1.65 -13.24
CA PRO A 49 5.78 1.31 -12.22
C PRO A 49 4.83 0.18 -12.67
N ASP A 50 4.83 -0.14 -13.97
CA ASP A 50 4.13 -1.30 -14.53
C ASP A 50 4.67 -2.64 -14.01
N GLU A 51 5.93 -2.75 -13.54
CA GLU A 51 6.47 -4.02 -13.02
C GLU A 51 5.71 -4.51 -11.79
N VAL A 52 5.31 -3.61 -10.87
CA VAL A 52 4.57 -4.02 -9.67
C VAL A 52 3.21 -4.55 -10.04
N THR A 53 2.46 -3.84 -10.87
CA THR A 53 1.07 -4.20 -11.22
C THR A 53 0.97 -5.54 -11.95
N GLN A 54 2.02 -5.97 -12.66
CA GLN A 54 2.08 -7.27 -13.35
C GLN A 54 1.97 -8.47 -12.39
N TYR A 55 2.30 -8.30 -11.11
CA TYR A 55 2.20 -9.36 -10.09
C TYR A 55 0.85 -9.37 -9.35
N PHE A 56 -0.08 -8.51 -9.72
CA PHE A 56 -1.37 -8.37 -9.07
C PHE A 56 -2.54 -8.64 -10.02
N GLN A 57 -3.56 -9.27 -9.48
CA GLN A 57 -4.90 -9.23 -10.07
C GLN A 57 -5.55 -7.91 -9.68
N VAL A 58 -6.21 -7.27 -10.64
CA VAL A 58 -6.85 -5.97 -10.46
C VAL A 58 -8.36 -6.15 -10.42
N LEU A 59 -9.01 -5.61 -9.39
CA LEU A 59 -10.45 -5.44 -9.31
C LEU A 59 -10.75 -3.94 -9.24
N GLU A 60 -11.51 -3.44 -10.21
CA GLU A 60 -11.89 -2.04 -10.29
C GLU A 60 -13.37 -1.89 -9.98
N ASN A 61 -13.69 -0.90 -9.16
CA ASN A 61 -15.04 -0.40 -9.00
C ASN A 61 -15.01 1.14 -8.91
N PRO A 62 -16.17 1.81 -8.94
CA PRO A 62 -16.22 3.28 -8.95
C PRO A 62 -15.58 3.95 -7.71
N ASP A 63 -15.52 3.23 -6.59
CA ASP A 63 -15.09 3.79 -5.31
C ASP A 63 -13.63 3.49 -4.99
N LYS A 64 -13.04 2.45 -5.59
CA LYS A 64 -11.67 2.01 -5.33
C LYS A 64 -11.12 1.06 -6.39
N ILE A 65 -9.79 0.99 -6.43
CA ILE A 65 -9.04 -0.06 -7.12
C ILE A 65 -8.50 -1.01 -6.05
N THR A 66 -8.66 -2.32 -6.26
CA THR A 66 -8.09 -3.37 -5.40
C THR A 66 -7.06 -4.15 -6.19
N LEU A 67 -5.83 -4.20 -5.68
CA LEU A 67 -4.75 -5.04 -6.20
C LEU A 67 -4.57 -6.22 -5.24
N HIS A 68 -4.61 -7.46 -5.72
CA HIS A 68 -4.38 -8.60 -4.85
C HIS A 68 -3.61 -9.74 -5.52
N ASN A 69 -2.90 -10.52 -4.71
CA ASN A 69 -2.27 -11.77 -5.11
C ASN A 69 -2.27 -12.74 -3.92
N GLU A 70 -1.40 -13.75 -3.92
CA GLU A 70 -1.33 -14.74 -2.83
C GLU A 70 -0.78 -14.15 -1.51
N LYS A 71 -0.04 -13.04 -1.57
CA LYS A 71 0.67 -12.46 -0.43
C LYS A 71 0.07 -11.15 0.06
N PHE A 72 -0.50 -10.37 -0.84
CA PHE A 72 -0.92 -9.00 -0.56
C PHE A 72 -2.36 -8.75 -1.02
N ALA A 73 -3.04 -7.91 -0.26
CA ALA A 73 -4.26 -7.22 -0.67
C ALA A 73 -4.05 -5.71 -0.44
N ILE A 74 -4.28 -4.93 -1.48
CA ILE A 74 -4.03 -3.49 -1.48
C ILE A 74 -5.30 -2.80 -1.98
N TRP A 75 -5.73 -1.76 -1.28
CA TRP A 75 -6.88 -0.97 -1.67
C TRP A 75 -6.47 0.48 -1.88
N ILE A 76 -6.67 0.98 -3.09
CA ILE A 76 -6.40 2.37 -3.50
C ILE A 76 -7.75 3.08 -3.58
N VAL A 77 -8.00 3.97 -2.61
CA VAL A 77 -9.30 4.56 -2.35
C VAL A 77 -9.23 6.08 -2.52
N PRO A 78 -9.71 6.63 -3.66
CA PRO A 78 -9.84 8.07 -3.83
C PRO A 78 -10.89 8.64 -2.87
N LYS A 79 -10.60 9.80 -2.30
CA LYS A 79 -11.43 10.55 -1.34
C LYS A 79 -11.28 12.04 -1.57
N VAL A 80 -12.24 12.80 -1.05
CA VAL A 80 -12.13 14.25 -0.90
C VAL A 80 -12.16 14.56 0.59
N ILE A 81 -11.08 15.14 1.10
CA ILE A 81 -10.91 15.52 2.50
C ILE A 81 -10.58 17.00 2.53
N ASP A 82 -11.39 17.80 3.23
CA ASP A 82 -11.23 19.26 3.30
C ASP A 82 -11.06 19.94 1.93
N GLU A 83 -11.89 19.53 0.96
CA GLU A 83 -11.87 19.99 -0.45
C GLU A 83 -10.60 19.60 -1.24
N ILE A 84 -9.69 18.85 -0.64
CA ILE A 84 -8.47 18.36 -1.28
C ILE A 84 -8.68 16.92 -1.77
N SER A 85 -8.42 16.71 -3.06
CA SER A 85 -8.36 15.36 -3.64
C SER A 85 -7.24 14.57 -2.99
N THR A 86 -7.61 13.48 -2.31
CA THR A 86 -6.70 12.65 -1.52
C THR A 86 -6.94 11.19 -1.85
N THR A 87 -5.89 10.38 -2.00
CA THR A 87 -6.02 8.94 -2.20
C THR A 87 -5.39 8.22 -1.02
N HIS A 88 -6.18 7.39 -0.32
CA HIS A 88 -5.65 6.49 0.70
C HIS A 88 -5.31 5.15 0.07
N THR A 89 -4.12 4.65 0.34
CA THR A 89 -3.71 3.31 -0.05
C THR A 89 -3.48 2.47 1.20
N TYR A 90 -4.23 1.38 1.30
CA TYR A 90 -4.14 0.39 2.37
C TYR A 90 -3.30 -0.78 1.87
N ILE A 91 -2.23 -1.14 2.58
CA ILE A 91 -1.41 -2.31 2.25
C ILE A 91 -1.62 -3.37 3.33
N SER A 92 -2.09 -4.54 2.92
CA SER A 92 -2.27 -5.67 3.81
C SER A 92 -1.53 -6.91 3.32
N GLN A 93 -0.92 -7.63 4.26
CA GLN A 93 -0.42 -8.98 4.05
C GLN A 93 -1.51 -10.02 4.28
N ILE A 94 -1.43 -11.10 3.51
CA ILE A 94 -2.30 -12.26 3.63
C ILE A 94 -1.50 -13.39 4.27
N HIS A 95 -1.91 -13.81 5.47
CA HIS A 95 -1.31 -14.93 6.17
C HIS A 95 -2.39 -15.94 6.59
N LYS A 96 -2.29 -17.19 6.11
CA LYS A 96 -3.26 -18.27 6.42
C LYS A 96 -4.72 -17.83 6.20
N ASP A 97 -4.97 -17.23 5.04
CA ASP A 97 -6.28 -16.69 4.64
C ASP A 97 -6.84 -15.58 5.56
N LYS A 98 -5.97 -14.91 6.32
CA LYS A 98 -6.31 -13.72 7.10
C LYS A 98 -5.55 -12.50 6.60
N PHE A 99 -6.24 -11.37 6.62
CA PHE A 99 -5.68 -10.07 6.25
C PHE A 99 -5.12 -9.39 7.49
N HIS A 100 -3.90 -8.90 7.37
CA HIS A 100 -3.22 -8.10 8.36
C HIS A 100 -2.84 -6.77 7.71
N LEU A 101 -3.41 -5.67 8.20
CA LEU A 101 -3.09 -4.35 7.69
C LEU A 101 -1.68 -3.99 8.17
N GLU A 102 -0.78 -3.73 7.23
CA GLU A 102 0.62 -3.38 7.54
C GLU A 102 0.75 -1.87 7.69
N LEU A 103 0.24 -1.12 6.72
CA LEU A 103 0.28 0.34 6.74
C LEU A 103 -0.80 0.95 5.86
N VAL A 104 -1.03 2.25 6.08
CA VAL A 104 -1.87 3.09 5.24
C VAL A 104 -1.14 4.40 4.97
N TYR A 105 -1.11 4.82 3.72
CA TYR A 105 -0.58 6.12 3.34
C TYR A 105 -1.58 6.93 2.51
N ALA A 106 -1.40 8.24 2.49
CA ALA A 106 -2.26 9.17 1.79
C ALA A 106 -1.46 10.10 0.86
N ASN A 107 -1.83 10.13 -0.42
CA ASN A 107 -1.34 11.12 -1.37
C ASN A 107 -2.38 12.21 -1.54
N ALA A 108 -1.99 13.48 -1.33
CA ALA A 108 -2.87 14.63 -1.47
C ALA A 108 -2.32 15.66 -2.48
N GLY A 109 -3.21 16.49 -3.02
CA GLY A 109 -2.82 17.63 -3.86
C GLY A 109 -2.00 17.22 -5.10
N VAL A 110 -0.86 17.88 -5.33
CA VAL A 110 -0.02 17.66 -6.51
C VAL A 110 0.66 16.28 -6.54
N TYR A 111 0.74 15.61 -5.39
CA TYR A 111 1.30 14.26 -5.27
C TYR A 111 0.24 13.18 -5.41
N ASN A 112 -1.05 13.55 -5.51
CA ASN A 112 -2.15 12.64 -5.78
C ASN A 112 -2.27 12.36 -7.28
N THR A 113 -1.27 11.65 -7.83
CA THR A 113 -1.28 11.18 -9.22
C THR A 113 -0.94 9.69 -9.26
N PRO A 114 -1.40 8.94 -10.27
CA PRO A 114 -1.08 7.52 -10.39
C PRO A 114 0.42 7.21 -10.31
N LYS A 115 1.26 8.05 -10.93
CA LYS A 115 2.72 7.89 -10.90
C LYS A 115 3.28 7.93 -9.47
N PHE A 116 2.88 8.92 -8.67
CA PHE A 116 3.35 9.04 -7.28
C PHE A 116 2.74 7.97 -6.37
N ILE A 117 1.45 7.67 -6.54
CA ILE A 117 0.77 6.62 -5.76
C ILE A 117 1.46 5.27 -5.95
N LEU A 118 1.75 4.89 -7.20
CA LEU A 118 2.37 3.59 -7.51
C LEU A 118 3.84 3.52 -7.10
N LYS A 119 4.60 4.62 -7.18
CA LYS A 119 5.97 4.64 -6.69
C LYS A 119 6.06 4.47 -5.18
N VAL A 120 5.21 5.17 -4.44
CA VAL A 120 5.12 5.01 -2.98
C VAL A 120 4.67 3.60 -2.63
N LEU A 121 3.71 3.03 -3.38
CA LEU A 121 3.29 1.64 -3.21
C LEU A 121 4.46 0.68 -3.40
N GLN A 122 5.22 0.82 -4.48
CA GLN A 122 6.37 -0.01 -4.78
C GLN A 122 7.41 0.04 -3.66
N HIS A 123 7.75 1.25 -3.21
CA HIS A 123 8.69 1.46 -2.11
C HIS A 123 8.26 0.69 -0.86
N PHE A 124 7.02 0.88 -0.40
CA PHE A 124 6.51 0.20 0.78
C PHE A 124 6.39 -1.32 0.60
N LEU A 125 6.02 -1.81 -0.59
CA LEU A 125 5.99 -3.25 -0.83
C LEU A 125 7.39 -3.87 -0.70
N ILE A 126 8.44 -3.19 -1.18
CA ILE A 126 9.82 -3.64 -0.99
C ILE A 126 10.18 -3.68 0.49
N GLU A 127 9.92 -2.60 1.24
CA GLU A 127 10.21 -2.54 2.68
C GLU A 127 9.49 -3.63 3.48
N VAL A 128 8.22 -3.88 3.18
CA VAL A 128 7.42 -4.92 3.84
C VAL A 128 7.95 -6.32 3.52
N ILE A 129 8.35 -6.59 2.27
CA ILE A 129 8.95 -7.86 1.86
C ILE A 129 10.30 -8.08 2.55
N ASP A 130 11.15 -7.05 2.57
CA ASP A 130 12.48 -7.11 3.18
C ASP A 130 12.38 -7.35 4.70
N THR A 131 11.43 -6.69 5.35
CA THR A 131 11.14 -6.90 6.78
C THR A 131 10.73 -8.35 7.07
N ASP A 132 9.82 -8.92 6.29
CA ASP A 132 9.39 -10.32 6.45
C ASP A 132 10.54 -11.31 6.22
N ALA A 133 11.41 -11.05 5.23
CA ALA A 133 12.59 -11.87 4.96
C ALA A 133 13.59 -11.86 6.12
N ILE A 134 13.84 -10.68 6.71
CA ILE A 134 14.73 -10.52 7.87
C ILE A 134 14.16 -11.29 9.07
N ILE A 135 12.88 -11.09 9.41
CA ILE A 135 12.22 -11.79 10.53
C ILE A 135 12.25 -13.30 10.35
N SER A 136 11.93 -13.79 9.15
CA SER A 136 11.97 -15.21 8.80
C SER A 136 13.38 -15.81 8.94
N SER A 137 14.42 -15.04 8.65
CA SER A 137 15.81 -15.48 8.79
C SER A 137 16.26 -15.56 10.26
N MET A 138 15.76 -14.67 11.12
CA MET A 138 16.04 -14.68 12.56
C MET A 138 15.40 -15.88 13.26
N GLY A 139 14.18 -16.25 12.88
CA GLY A 139 13.49 -17.44 13.41
C GLY A 139 14.18 -18.78 13.09
N LYS A 140 15.02 -18.83 12.05
CA LYS A 140 15.79 -20.03 11.67
C LYS A 140 17.10 -20.22 12.46
N LYS A 141 17.63 -19.17 13.11
CA LYS A 141 18.88 -19.25 13.87
C LYS A 141 18.72 -19.67 15.35
N ALA A 142 17.49 -19.91 15.81
CA ALA A 142 17.19 -20.29 17.18
C ALA A 142 16.80 -21.78 17.35
N ARG A 143 17.28 -22.67 16.46
CA ARG A 143 17.07 -24.13 16.57
C ARG A 143 18.38 -24.89 16.56
#